data_AF-F2USQ0-F1
#
_entry.id   AF-F2USQ0-F1
#
_cell.length_a   1.000
_cell.length_b   1.000
_cell.length_c   1.000
_cell.angle_alpha   90.00
_cell.angle_beta   90.00
_cell.angle_gamma   90.00
#
_symmetry.space_group_name_H-M   'P 1'
#
loop_
_entity.id
_entity.type
_entity.pdbx_description
1 polymer ?
#
loop_
_entity_poly.entity_id
_entity_poly.type
_entity_poly.pdbx_seq_one_letter_code
_entity_poly.pdbx_strand_id
1 'polypeptide(L)'
;MGGGGYGLALLFMLLFLSTSLDWARLKAFWLTMALGSSAITAAGHEANKLDVAPPELTGFLQGLSNTLAAFGGVVGVPLAARLYERYHTWGSVFGMLACIYAIGAITAVLFARADRIPLAQLL
;
A
#
# COMPACT_ATOMS: atom_id res chain seq x y z
N MET A 1 10.39 10.71 1.99
CA MET A 1 9.66 10.72 0.68
C MET A 1 9.23 9.30 0.35
N GLY A 2 8.01 8.88 0.69
CA GLY A 2 7.56 7.47 0.55
C GLY A 2 6.30 7.25 -0.30
N GLY A 3 5.63 8.30 -0.79
CA GLY A 3 4.32 8.14 -1.47
C GLY A 3 4.36 7.73 -2.94
N GLY A 4 5.51 7.85 -3.60
CA GLY A 4 5.61 7.68 -5.06
C GLY A 4 5.25 6.28 -5.57
N GLY A 5 5.63 5.23 -4.84
CA GLY A 5 5.37 3.88 -5.31
C GLY A 5 3.93 3.40 -5.10
N TYR A 6 3.17 3.95 -4.14
CA TYR A 6 1.71 3.74 -4.09
C TYR A 6 1.01 4.39 -5.28
N GLY A 7 1.49 5.56 -5.73
CA GLY A 7 0.99 6.21 -6.95
C GLY A 7 1.26 5.39 -8.21
N LEU A 8 2.46 4.81 -8.34
CA LEU A 8 2.80 3.89 -9.43
C LEU A 8 1.99 2.59 -9.36
N ALA A 9 1.83 2.01 -8.17
CA ALA A 9 1.00 0.84 -7.96
C ALA A 9 -0.45 1.12 -8.36
N LEU A 10 -1.01 2.28 -7.98
CA LEU A 10 -2.33 2.74 -8.42
C LEU A 10 -2.41 2.83 -9.94
N LEU A 11 -1.44 3.48 -10.60
CA LEU A 11 -1.42 3.61 -12.06
C LEU A 11 -1.50 2.25 -12.75
N PHE A 12 -0.62 1.31 -12.37
CA PHE A 12 -0.62 -0.03 -12.94
C PHE A 12 -1.90 -0.80 -12.61
N MET A 13 -2.50 -0.56 -11.44
CA MET A 13 -3.79 -1.13 -11.07
C MET A 13 -4.93 -0.64 -11.96
N LEU A 14 -4.96 0.65 -12.29
CA LEU A 14 -5.94 1.23 -13.20
C LEU A 14 -5.76 0.70 -14.62
N LEU A 15 -4.51 0.55 -15.09
CA LEU A 15 -4.20 -0.05 -16.38
C LEU A 15 -4.65 -1.52 -16.46
N PHE A 16 -4.50 -2.27 -15.38
CA PHE A 16 -5.04 -3.63 -15.29
C PHE A 16 -6.57 -3.65 -15.46
N LEU A 17 -7.28 -2.74 -14.79
CA LEU A 17 -8.75 -2.65 -14.83
C LEU A 17 -9.27 -2.17 -16.19
N SER A 18 -8.53 -1.30 -16.89
CA SER A 18 -8.92 -0.80 -18.21
C SER A 18 -8.61 -1.76 -19.36
N THR A 19 -7.79 -2.79 -19.12
CA THR A 19 -7.38 -3.75 -20.16
C THR A 19 -8.46 -4.83 -20.35
N SER A 20 -8.78 -5.19 -21.61
CA SER A 20 -9.72 -6.27 -21.92
C SER A 20 -9.23 -7.64 -21.44
N LEU A 21 -10.17 -8.58 -21.19
CA LEU A 21 -9.84 -9.92 -20.68
C LEU A 21 -9.03 -10.78 -21.67
N ASP A 22 -9.13 -10.51 -22.97
CA ASP A 22 -8.41 -11.26 -24.02
C ASP A 22 -6.88 -11.07 -23.95
N TRP A 23 -6.41 -10.01 -23.30
CA TRP A 23 -4.99 -9.67 -23.17
C TRP A 23 -4.38 -10.16 -21.86
N ALA A 24 -4.51 -11.45 -21.57
CA ALA A 24 -4.08 -12.06 -20.31
C ALA A 24 -2.61 -11.78 -19.95
N ARG A 25 -1.69 -11.82 -20.93
CA ARG A 25 -0.26 -11.53 -20.73
C ARG A 25 -0.02 -10.09 -20.28
N LEU A 26 -0.74 -9.15 -20.90
CA LEU A 26 -0.63 -7.73 -20.58
C LEU A 26 -1.21 -7.44 -19.18
N LYS A 27 -2.31 -8.09 -18.81
CA LYS A 27 -2.86 -8.05 -17.45
C LYS A 27 -1.88 -8.55 -16.40
N ALA A 28 -1.26 -9.70 -16.65
CA ALA A 28 -0.24 -10.26 -15.75
C ALA A 28 0.96 -9.31 -15.60
N PHE A 29 1.38 -8.67 -16.70
CA PHE A 29 2.44 -7.67 -16.68
C PHE A 29 2.06 -6.47 -15.79
N TRP A 30 0.87 -5.89 -15.95
CA TRP A 30 0.42 -4.79 -15.10
C TRP A 30 0.32 -5.16 -13.62
N LEU A 31 -0.20 -6.35 -13.29
CA LEU A 31 -0.23 -6.83 -11.91
C LEU A 31 1.19 -6.97 -11.33
N THR A 32 2.13 -7.48 -12.10
CA THR A 32 3.53 -7.63 -11.67
C THR A 32 4.17 -6.27 -11.41
N MET A 33 3.95 -5.30 -12.30
CA MET A 33 4.46 -3.93 -12.14
C MET A 33 3.83 -3.22 -10.94
N ALA A 34 2.53 -3.43 -10.69
CA ALA A 34 1.85 -2.91 -9.51
C ALA A 34 2.47 -3.48 -8.22
N LEU A 35 2.65 -4.80 -8.16
CA LEU A 35 3.28 -5.49 -7.03
C LEU A 35 4.71 -4.99 -6.79
N GLY A 36 5.54 -4.92 -7.84
CA GLY A 36 6.92 -4.42 -7.73
C GLY A 36 7.00 -2.99 -7.22
N SER A 37 6.14 -2.11 -7.71
CA SER A 37 6.07 -0.71 -7.25
C SER A 37 5.64 -0.59 -5.78
N SER A 38 4.71 -1.45 -5.34
CA SER A 38 4.30 -1.53 -3.94
C SER A 38 5.45 -2.00 -3.03
N ALA A 39 6.28 -2.94 -3.50
CA ALA A 39 7.41 -3.47 -2.75
C ALA A 39 8.51 -2.41 -2.54
N ILE A 40 8.81 -1.60 -3.55
CA ILE A 40 9.73 -0.45 -3.41
C ILE A 40 9.22 0.51 -2.33
N THR A 41 7.91 0.72 -2.27
CA THR A 41 7.29 1.58 -1.25
C THR A 41 7.42 1.01 0.14
N ALA A 42 7.17 -0.30 0.30
CA ALA A 42 7.34 -0.98 1.57
C ALA A 42 8.76 -0.79 2.10
N ALA A 43 9.79 -1.00 1.26
CA ALA A 43 11.18 -0.76 1.64
C ALA A 43 11.43 0.70 2.09
N GLY A 44 10.87 1.68 1.38
CA GLY A 44 10.96 3.09 1.77
C GLY A 44 10.28 3.41 3.09
N HIS A 45 9.12 2.80 3.39
CA HIS A 45 8.41 2.98 4.65
C HIS A 45 9.18 2.40 5.84
N GLU A 46 9.80 1.24 5.68
CA GLU A 46 10.63 0.62 6.71
C GLU A 46 11.84 1.49 7.06
N ALA A 47 12.55 2.01 6.06
CA ALA A 47 13.66 2.94 6.27
C ALA A 47 13.20 4.25 6.94
N ASN A 48 12.08 4.82 6.51
CA ASN A 48 11.59 6.10 7.03
C ASN A 48 11.24 6.04 8.52
N LYS A 49 10.79 4.89 9.05
CA LYS A 49 10.54 4.71 10.49
C LYS A 49 11.83 4.84 11.31
N LEU A 50 12.92 4.28 10.80
CA LEU A 50 14.24 4.33 11.46
C LEU A 50 14.82 5.75 11.43
N ASP A 51 14.62 6.48 10.34
CA ASP A 51 15.16 7.83 10.17
C ASP A 51 14.41 8.88 10.99
N VAL A 52 13.07 8.78 11.05
CA VAL A 52 12.21 9.80 11.65
C VAL A 52 12.05 9.60 13.16
N ALA A 53 11.96 8.34 13.63
CA ALA A 53 11.61 8.06 15.02
C ALA A 53 12.78 8.29 16.00
N PRO A 54 12.48 8.63 17.27
CA PRO A 54 13.45 8.49 18.34
C PRO A 54 13.89 7.01 18.46
N PRO A 55 15.20 6.73 18.63
CA PRO A 55 15.72 5.37 18.73
C PRO A 55 15.02 4.50 19.77
N GLU A 56 14.56 5.12 20.86
CA GLU A 56 13.88 4.48 21.97
C GLU A 56 12.48 3.97 21.59
N LEU A 57 11.82 4.58 20.59
CA LEU A 57 10.45 4.27 20.17
C LEU A 57 10.38 3.49 18.85
N THR A 58 11.48 3.39 18.11
CA THR A 58 11.54 2.70 16.81
C THR A 58 11.00 1.27 16.87
N GLY A 59 11.39 0.49 17.88
CA GLY A 59 10.93 -0.90 18.04
C GLY A 59 9.42 -1.00 18.30
N PHE A 60 8.87 -0.10 19.12
CA PHE A 60 7.44 -0.03 19.39
C PHE A 60 6.65 0.35 18.12
N LEU A 61 7.10 1.40 17.41
CA LEU A 61 6.47 1.84 16.16
C LEU A 61 6.51 0.76 15.09
N GLN A 62 7.61 0.01 14.99
CA GLN A 62 7.72 -1.13 14.09
C GLN A 62 6.71 -2.23 14.44
N GLY A 63 6.60 -2.59 15.71
CA GLY A 63 5.63 -3.60 16.18
C GLY A 63 4.18 -3.17 15.92
N LEU A 64 3.86 -1.91 16.18
CA LEU A 64 2.54 -1.35 15.91
C LEU A 64 2.21 -1.37 14.41
N SER A 65 3.16 -0.91 13.57
CA SER A 65 3.04 -0.92 12.10
C SER A 65 2.77 -2.33 11.57
N ASN A 66 3.52 -3.34 12.03
CA ASN A 66 3.33 -4.73 11.62
C ASN A 66 1.98 -5.30 12.09
N THR A 67 1.52 -4.94 13.29
CA THR A 67 0.22 -5.36 13.82
C THR A 67 -0.93 -4.78 12.99
N LEU A 68 -0.86 -3.51 12.62
CA LEU A 68 -1.85 -2.87 11.75
C LEU A 68 -1.85 -3.49 10.34
N ALA A 69 -0.68 -3.82 9.81
CA ALA A 69 -0.56 -4.52 8.52
C ALA A 69 -1.21 -5.93 8.57
N ALA A 70 -0.93 -6.70 9.64
CA ALA A 70 -1.53 -8.01 9.84
C ALA A 70 -3.06 -7.91 9.99
N PHE A 71 -3.55 -6.93 10.76
CA PHE A 71 -4.99 -6.66 10.88
C PHE A 71 -5.64 -6.34 9.53
N GLY A 72 -4.96 -5.53 8.70
CA GLY A 72 -5.38 -5.26 7.32
C GLY A 72 -5.54 -6.54 6.49
N GLY A 73 -4.63 -7.51 6.66
CA GLY A 73 -4.75 -8.83 6.02
C GLY A 73 -5.96 -9.63 6.51
N VAL A 74 -6.18 -9.67 7.83
CA VAL A 74 -7.31 -10.38 8.46
C VAL A 74 -8.66 -9.84 7.96
N VAL A 75 -8.78 -8.53 7.78
CA VAL A 75 -10.02 -7.90 7.30
C VAL A 75 -10.12 -7.90 5.77
N GLY A 76 -9.01 -7.68 5.08
CA GLY A 76 -8.97 -7.53 3.62
C GLY A 76 -9.30 -8.81 2.87
N VAL A 77 -8.87 -9.98 3.37
CA VAL A 77 -9.12 -11.27 2.71
C VAL A 77 -10.62 -11.62 2.66
N PRO A 78 -11.38 -11.61 3.78
CA PRO A 78 -12.83 -11.82 3.74
C PRO A 78 -13.58 -10.79 2.89
N LEU A 79 -13.12 -9.54 2.88
CA LEU A 79 -13.76 -8.48 2.10
C LEU A 79 -13.57 -8.71 0.58
N ALA A 80 -12.37 -9.09 0.16
CA ALA A 80 -12.08 -9.47 -1.22
C ALA A 80 -12.91 -10.68 -1.65
N ALA A 81 -13.03 -11.70 -0.79
CA ALA A 81 -13.87 -12.87 -1.06
C ALA A 81 -15.34 -12.47 -1.27
N ARG A 82 -15.91 -11.65 -0.37
CA ARG A 82 -17.30 -11.17 -0.50
C ARG A 82 -17.55 -10.31 -1.72
N LEU A 83 -16.58 -9.48 -2.14
CA LEU A 83 -16.69 -8.71 -3.37
C LEU A 83 -16.75 -9.62 -4.59
N TYR A 84 -15.89 -10.64 -4.63
CA TYR A 84 -15.91 -11.62 -5.71
C TYR A 84 -17.21 -12.42 -5.72
N GLU A 85 -17.69 -12.89 -4.57
CA GLU A 85 -18.97 -13.62 -4.46
C GLU A 85 -20.16 -12.78 -4.93
N ARG A 86 -20.17 -11.48 -4.64
CA ARG A 86 -21.28 -10.59 -5.00
C ARG A 86 -21.32 -10.21 -6.48
N TYR A 87 -20.16 -9.93 -7.06
CA TYR A 87 -20.06 -9.38 -8.42
C TYR A 87 -19.56 -10.38 -9.46
N HIS A 88 -19.09 -11.55 -9.04
CA HIS A 88 -18.50 -12.60 -9.87
C HIS A 88 -17.39 -12.11 -10.82
N THR A 89 -16.69 -11.03 -10.43
CA THR A 89 -15.59 -10.46 -11.21
C THR A 89 -14.41 -10.09 -10.32
N TRP A 90 -13.22 -10.48 -10.76
CA TRP A 90 -11.96 -10.05 -10.15
C TRP A 90 -11.74 -8.54 -10.26
N GLY A 91 -12.37 -7.86 -11.23
CA GLY A 91 -12.30 -6.42 -11.37
C GLY A 91 -12.79 -5.67 -10.12
N SER A 92 -13.78 -6.22 -9.41
CA SER A 92 -14.29 -5.62 -8.16
C SER A 92 -13.25 -5.65 -7.03
N VAL A 93 -12.57 -6.79 -6.85
CA VAL A 93 -11.51 -7.00 -5.86
C VAL A 93 -10.32 -6.09 -6.16
N PHE A 94 -9.92 -6.05 -7.43
CA PHE A 94 -8.80 -5.25 -7.90
C PHE A 94 -9.11 -3.75 -7.94
N GLY A 95 -10.39 -3.36 -8.14
CA GLY A 95 -10.88 -2.00 -7.95
C GLY A 95 -10.77 -1.54 -6.49
N MET A 96 -11.15 -2.40 -5.54
CA MET A 96 -10.93 -2.12 -4.11
C MET A 96 -9.44 -1.91 -3.81
N LEU A 97 -8.55 -2.75 -4.36
CA LEU A 97 -7.11 -2.60 -4.19
C LEU A 97 -6.60 -1.26 -4.75
N ALA A 98 -7.12 -0.81 -5.90
CA ALA A 98 -6.82 0.51 -6.44
C ALA A 98 -7.24 1.63 -5.48
N CYS A 99 -8.43 1.55 -4.87
CA CYS A 99 -8.85 2.52 -3.86
C CYS A 99 -7.89 2.57 -2.65
N ILE A 100 -7.41 1.42 -2.19
CA ILE A 100 -6.43 1.35 -1.09
C ILE A 100 -5.11 2.03 -1.49
N TYR A 101 -4.60 1.77 -2.70
CA TYR A 101 -3.39 2.44 -3.18
C TYR A 101 -3.59 3.96 -3.34
N ALA A 102 -4.76 4.41 -3.78
CA ALA A 102 -5.07 5.83 -3.86
C ALA A 102 -5.07 6.49 -2.48
N ILE A 103 -5.73 5.90 -1.48
CA ILE A 103 -5.75 6.41 -0.10
C ILE A 103 -4.32 6.43 0.47
N GLY A 104 -3.55 5.37 0.27
CA GLY A 104 -2.16 5.29 0.72
C GLY A 104 -1.29 6.36 0.08
N ALA A 105 -1.40 6.56 -1.23
CA ALA A 105 -0.67 7.60 -1.97
C ALA A 105 -1.03 9.01 -1.47
N ILE A 106 -2.32 9.31 -1.33
CA ILE A 106 -2.79 10.62 -0.84
C ILE A 106 -2.28 10.87 0.58
N THR A 107 -2.43 9.89 1.48
CA THR A 107 -1.96 10.01 2.87
C THR A 107 -0.46 10.24 2.92
N ALA A 108 0.31 9.50 2.11
CA ALA A 108 1.75 9.67 2.06
C ALA A 108 2.17 11.05 1.51
N VAL A 109 1.48 11.58 0.50
CA VAL A 109 1.76 12.92 -0.03
C VAL A 109 1.44 14.01 1.00
N LEU A 110 0.35 13.87 1.74
CA LEU A 110 -0.10 14.90 2.68
C LEU A 110 0.68 14.90 4.00
N PHE A 111 1.13 13.73 4.47
CA PHE A 111 1.63 13.58 5.86
C PHE A 111 3.05 13.05 5.99
N ALA A 112 3.67 12.49 4.94
CA ALA A 112 5.02 11.94 5.09
C ALA A 112 6.07 13.04 5.29
N ARG A 113 6.89 12.88 6.32
CA ARG A 113 8.05 13.74 6.63
C ARG A 113 9.32 12.91 6.66
N ALA A 114 10.45 13.58 6.43
CA ALA A 114 11.79 12.99 6.51
C ALA A 114 12.59 13.53 7.71
N ASP A 115 12.10 14.56 8.39
CA ASP A 115 12.79 15.17 9.52
C ASP A 115 12.68 14.28 10.75
N ARG A 116 13.81 14.09 11.45
CA ARG A 116 13.85 13.34 12.71
C ARG A 116 13.09 14.09 13.79
N ILE A 117 12.21 13.39 14.49
CA ILE A 117 11.43 13.95 15.60
C ILE A 117 12.20 13.71 16.90
N PRO A 118 12.62 14.76 17.62
CA PRO A 118 13.26 14.61 18.92
C PRO A 118 12.25 14.20 19.99
N LEU A 119 12.68 13.32 20.92
CA LEU A 119 11.82 12.79 22.00
C LEU A 119 11.18 13.90 22.86
N ALA A 120 11.88 15.02 23.05
CA ALA A 120 11.39 16.17 23.81
C ALA A 120 10.17 16.88 23.17
N GLN A 121 9.84 16.61 21.90
CA GLN A 121 8.62 17.13 21.25
C GLN A 121 7.41 16.20 21.42
N LEU A 122 7.60 15.02 22.00
CA LEU A 122 6.56 13.99 22.18
C LEU A 122 6.10 13.85 23.65
N LEU A 123 6.75 14.57 24.58
CA LEU A 123 6.45 14.62 26.01
C LEU A 123 5.99 16.03 26.39
#